data_AF-A0A7J8R2I4-F1
#
_entry.id   AF-A0A7J8R2I4-F1
#
_cell.length_a   1.000
_cell.length_b   1.000
_cell.length_c   1.000
_cell.angle_alpha   90.00
_cell.angle_beta   90.00
_cell.angle_gamma   90.00
#
_symmetry.space_group_name_H-M   'P 1'
#
loop_
_entity.id
_entity.type
_entity.pdbx_description
1 polymer ?
#
loop_
_entity_poly.entity_id
_entity_poly.type
_entity_poly.pdbx_seq_one_letter_code
_entity_poly.pdbx_strand_id
1 'polypeptide(L)'
;MLLKDLYDLNSVELVKVSKNSHGQPIGLEARLLVRYLGIIARNTNLLPINYESWHNMPDSNKNQTLDNIKERFALEVSDNYVKKVLAKKWRDHKSTLKKEYFKKNKSLKEKLRNVQPGMLRYRWEDVVRFWNSKKGEVLRTSKLL
;
A
#
# COMPACT_ATOMS: atom_id res chain seq x y z
N MET A 1 19.71 4.35 -11.28
CA MET A 1 19.23 4.64 -9.91
C MET A 1 18.52 3.44 -9.33
N LEU A 2 19.02 2.96 -8.20
CA LEU A 2 18.42 1.92 -7.38
C LEU A 2 17.48 2.55 -6.34
N LEU A 3 16.63 1.72 -5.74
CA LEU A 3 15.67 2.19 -4.74
C LEU A 3 16.35 2.66 -3.43
N LYS A 4 17.49 2.08 -3.07
CA LYS A 4 18.26 2.51 -1.89
C LYS A 4 18.74 3.96 -2.05
N ASP A 5 19.17 4.31 -3.25
CA ASP A 5 19.64 5.66 -3.61
C ASP A 5 18.55 6.72 -3.43
N LEU A 6 17.25 6.36 -3.45
CA LEU A 6 16.15 7.31 -3.18
C LEU A 6 16.18 7.88 -1.77
N TYR A 7 16.75 7.16 -0.81
CA TYR A 7 16.83 7.60 0.58
C TYR A 7 18.03 8.52 0.85
N ASP A 8 19.02 8.48 -0.04
CA ASP A 8 20.23 9.30 0.03
C ASP A 8 20.09 10.61 -0.79
N LEU A 9 18.98 10.77 -1.53
CA LEU A 9 18.65 12.02 -2.23
C LEU A 9 18.33 13.12 -1.22
N ASN A 10 19.01 14.26 -1.37
CA ASN A 10 18.66 15.50 -0.68
C ASN A 10 17.28 15.98 -1.20
N SER A 11 16.50 16.66 -0.35
CA SER A 11 15.11 17.07 -0.64
C SER A 11 14.91 17.94 -1.90
N VAL A 12 15.98 18.41 -2.52
CA VAL A 12 15.98 19.27 -3.71
C VAL A 12 16.07 18.46 -5.03
N GLU A 13 16.63 17.25 -5.01
CA GLU A 13 16.81 16.44 -6.23
C GLU A 13 15.68 15.40 -6.39
N LEU A 14 14.62 15.81 -7.11
CA LEU A 14 13.49 14.94 -7.41
C LEU A 14 13.74 14.09 -8.65
N VAL A 15 13.35 12.82 -8.59
CA VAL A 15 13.38 11.91 -9.74
C VAL A 15 12.29 12.30 -10.73
N LYS A 16 12.68 12.79 -11.90
CA LYS A 16 11.72 13.16 -12.95
C LYS A 16 11.11 11.91 -13.60
N VAL A 17 9.78 11.81 -13.60
CA VAL A 17 9.03 10.75 -14.29
C VAL A 17 8.23 11.35 -15.43
N SER A 18 8.71 11.13 -16.64
CA SER A 18 8.07 11.59 -17.87
C SER A 18 6.90 10.70 -18.29
N LYS A 19 6.00 11.24 -19.13
CA LYS A 19 4.86 10.51 -19.71
C LYS A 19 4.90 10.45 -21.24
N ASN A 20 4.22 9.46 -21.82
CA ASN A 20 3.89 9.44 -23.25
C ASN A 20 2.64 10.26 -23.57
N SER A 21 2.26 10.32 -24.86
CA SER A 21 1.06 11.02 -25.33
C SER A 21 -0.26 10.48 -24.73
N HIS A 22 -0.27 9.25 -24.22
CA HIS A 22 -1.41 8.63 -23.55
C HIS A 22 -1.42 8.87 -22.03
N GLY A 23 -0.49 9.68 -21.50
CA GLY A 23 -0.39 9.96 -20.07
C GLY A 23 0.18 8.82 -19.22
N GLN A 24 0.81 7.81 -19.84
CA GLN A 24 1.44 6.70 -19.15
C GLN A 24 2.91 7.03 -18.87
N PRO A 25 3.46 6.65 -17.70
CA PRO A 25 4.85 6.92 -17.40
C PRO A 25 5.78 6.07 -18.27
N ILE A 26 6.89 6.64 -18.71
CA ILE A 26 7.89 5.99 -19.58
C ILE A 26 9.30 6.08 -18.98
N GLY A 27 10.20 5.21 -19.45
CA GLY A 27 11.61 5.23 -19.05
C GLY A 27 11.96 4.37 -17.83
N LEU A 28 13.19 4.53 -17.34
CA LEU A 28 13.72 3.80 -16.18
C LEU A 28 13.09 4.30 -14.87
N GLU A 29 12.83 5.59 -14.81
CA GLU A 29 12.26 6.35 -13.70
C GLU A 29 10.81 5.93 -13.47
N ALA A 30 10.06 5.64 -14.55
CA ALA A 30 8.74 5.03 -14.46
C ALA A 30 8.77 3.66 -13.77
N ARG A 31 9.76 2.81 -14.10
CA ARG A 31 9.92 1.51 -13.44
C ARG A 31 10.30 1.67 -11.97
N LEU A 32 11.15 2.65 -11.66
CA LEU A 32 11.52 2.98 -10.28
C LEU A 32 10.31 3.46 -9.48
N LEU A 33 9.49 4.36 -10.04
CA LEU A 33 8.24 4.82 -9.44
C LEU A 33 7.34 3.63 -9.10
N VAL A 34 7.06 2.74 -10.05
CA VAL A 34 6.18 1.58 -9.81
C VAL A 34 6.72 0.66 -8.71
N ARG A 35 8.05 0.48 -8.61
CA ARG A 35 8.69 -0.27 -7.52
C ARG A 35 8.50 0.44 -6.18
N TYR A 36 8.73 1.75 -6.14
CA TYR A 36 8.54 2.58 -4.94
C TYR A 36 7.09 2.57 -4.46
N LEU A 37 6.12 2.72 -5.37
CA LEU A 37 4.69 2.62 -5.06
C LEU A 37 4.33 1.27 -4.43
N GLY A 38 4.99 0.18 -4.86
CA GLY A 38 4.81 -1.14 -4.24
C GLY A 38 5.30 -1.22 -2.79
N ILE A 39 6.27 -0.40 -2.39
CA ILE A 39 6.76 -0.33 -1.02
C ILE A 39 5.86 0.55 -0.17
N ILE A 40 5.53 1.73 -0.68
CA ILE A 40 4.60 2.65 -0.02
C ILE A 40 3.23 2.00 0.20
N ALA A 41 2.72 1.22 -0.76
CA ALA A 41 1.47 0.46 -0.61
C ALA A 41 1.47 -0.58 0.53
N ARG A 42 2.66 -0.97 1.01
CA ARG A 42 2.84 -1.88 2.16
C ARG A 42 3.10 -1.14 3.47
N ASN A 43 3.31 0.17 3.42
CA ASN A 43 3.47 0.98 4.62
C ASN A 43 2.10 1.20 5.27
N THR A 44 1.81 0.39 6.28
CA THR A 44 0.51 0.40 6.97
C THR A 44 0.29 1.61 7.88
N ASN A 45 1.32 2.44 8.11
CA ASN A 45 1.17 3.73 8.78
C ASN A 45 0.56 4.77 7.83
N LEU A 46 0.93 4.75 6.55
CA LEU A 46 0.36 5.64 5.53
C LEU A 46 -0.95 5.08 4.96
N LEU A 47 -0.99 3.77 4.69
CA LEU A 47 -2.09 3.08 4.03
C LEU A 47 -2.59 1.89 4.88
N PRO A 48 -3.42 2.14 5.90
CA PRO A 48 -3.94 1.10 6.79
C PRO A 48 -4.72 0.02 6.03
N ILE A 49 -4.58 -1.24 6.46
CA ILE A 49 -5.17 -2.42 5.79
C ILE A 49 -6.51 -2.87 6.42
N ASN A 50 -6.93 -2.21 7.50
CA ASN A 50 -8.19 -2.47 8.20
C ASN A 50 -9.42 -1.89 7.45
N TYR A 51 -9.24 -0.94 6.55
CA TYR A 51 -10.33 -0.47 5.68
C TYR A 51 -10.80 -1.57 4.73
N GLU A 52 -12.11 -1.70 4.55
CA GLU A 52 -12.73 -2.72 3.70
C GLU A 52 -12.26 -2.65 2.25
N SER A 53 -12.41 -1.47 1.65
CA SER A 53 -12.03 -1.17 0.27
C SER A 53 -11.18 0.11 0.20
N TRP A 54 -10.51 0.32 -0.94
CA TRP A 54 -9.78 1.55 -1.21
C TRP A 54 -10.70 2.79 -1.21
N HIS A 55 -11.96 2.63 -1.58
CA HIS A 55 -12.94 3.72 -1.59
C HIS A 55 -13.31 4.16 -0.17
N ASN A 56 -13.28 3.24 0.80
CA ASN A 56 -13.52 3.54 2.22
C ASN A 56 -12.30 4.15 2.94
N MET A 57 -11.11 4.11 2.32
CA MET A 57 -9.93 4.74 2.89
C MET A 57 -10.10 6.26 2.83
N PRO A 58 -9.82 7.00 3.93
CA PRO A 58 -9.91 8.45 3.94
C PRO A 58 -9.02 9.08 2.87
N ASP A 59 -9.48 10.18 2.27
CA ASP A 59 -8.69 10.89 1.28
C ASP A 59 -7.46 11.56 1.89
N SER A 60 -7.47 11.87 3.19
CA SER A 60 -6.28 12.33 3.92
C SER A 60 -5.12 11.33 3.82
N ASN A 61 -5.37 10.03 4.05
CA ASN A 61 -4.36 8.99 3.87
C ASN A 61 -3.83 8.93 2.43
N LYS A 62 -4.74 8.99 1.44
CA LYS A 62 -4.36 8.93 0.02
C LYS A 62 -3.55 10.15 -0.41
N ASN A 63 -3.93 11.34 0.07
CA ASN A 63 -3.29 12.60 -0.26
C ASN A 63 -1.93 12.71 0.45
N GLN A 64 -1.86 12.42 1.75
CA GLN A 64 -0.58 12.39 2.49
C GLN A 64 0.42 11.41 1.85
N THR A 65 -0.06 10.25 1.40
CA THR A 65 0.78 9.28 0.69
C THR A 65 1.29 9.83 -0.64
N LEU A 66 0.42 10.54 -1.38
CA LEU A 66 0.78 11.16 -2.65
C LEU A 66 1.78 12.30 -2.45
N ASP A 67 1.63 13.11 -1.43
CA ASP A 67 2.55 14.20 -1.08
C ASP A 67 3.94 13.63 -0.76
N ASN A 68 4.00 12.56 0.03
CA ASN A 68 5.26 11.86 0.31
C ASN A 68 5.94 11.27 -0.95
N ILE A 69 5.16 10.88 -1.96
CA ILE A 69 5.72 10.46 -3.26
C ILE A 69 6.27 11.68 -4.01
N LYS A 70 5.57 12.81 -3.99
CA LYS A 70 5.99 14.05 -4.65
C LYS A 70 7.23 14.69 -4.02
N GLU A 71 7.52 14.39 -2.75
CA GLU A 71 8.80 14.74 -2.10
C GLU A 71 10.02 14.03 -2.71
N ARG A 72 9.82 12.99 -3.53
CA ARG A 72 10.92 12.23 -4.16
C ARG A 72 10.85 12.16 -5.67
N PHE A 73 9.68 12.46 -6.24
CA PHE A 73 9.43 12.34 -7.67
C PHE A 73 8.77 13.60 -8.23
N ALA A 74 9.35 14.13 -9.31
CA ALA A 74 8.72 15.14 -10.15
C ALA A 74 7.87 14.43 -11.22
N LEU A 75 6.55 14.38 -11.02
CA LEU A 75 5.65 13.55 -11.80
C LEU A 75 4.94 14.33 -12.92
N GLU A 76 5.13 13.92 -14.18
CA GLU A 76 4.32 14.45 -15.30
C GLU A 76 2.99 13.69 -15.46
N VAL A 77 2.90 12.49 -14.91
CA VAL A 77 1.68 11.67 -14.85
C VAL A 77 0.67 12.25 -13.86
N SER A 78 -0.62 11.94 -14.06
CA SER A 78 -1.67 12.45 -13.18
C SER A 78 -1.65 11.80 -11.79
N ASP A 79 -2.10 12.54 -10.79
CA ASP A 79 -2.33 12.02 -9.43
C ASP A 79 -3.30 10.83 -9.44
N ASN A 80 -4.29 10.84 -10.34
CA ASN A 80 -5.22 9.74 -10.52
C ASN A 80 -4.54 8.46 -10.99
N TYR A 81 -3.53 8.55 -11.87
CA TYR A 81 -2.71 7.40 -12.25
C TYR A 81 -2.01 6.81 -11.04
N VAL A 82 -1.33 7.65 -10.25
CA VAL A 82 -0.58 7.22 -9.05
C VAL A 82 -1.51 6.56 -8.04
N LYS A 83 -2.64 7.20 -7.72
CA LYS A 83 -3.68 6.67 -6.81
C LYS A 83 -4.24 5.34 -7.31
N LYS A 84 -4.43 5.15 -8.62
CA LYS A 84 -4.91 3.88 -9.21
C LYS A 84 -3.89 2.75 -9.02
N VAL A 85 -2.60 3.03 -9.24
CA VAL A 85 -1.53 2.05 -9.05
C VAL A 85 -1.37 1.69 -7.56
N LEU A 86 -1.38 2.70 -6.67
CA LEU A 86 -1.37 2.49 -5.22
C LEU A 86 -2.55 1.63 -4.77
N ALA A 87 -3.76 1.94 -5.21
CA ALA A 87 -4.96 1.18 -4.87
C ALA A 87 -4.82 -0.30 -5.25
N LYS A 88 -4.26 -0.59 -6.42
CA LYS A 88 -3.98 -1.97 -6.84
C LYS A 88 -2.97 -2.64 -5.91
N LYS A 89 -1.81 -2.01 -5.70
CA LYS A 89 -0.73 -2.59 -4.87
C LYS A 89 -1.18 -2.81 -3.42
N TRP A 90 -1.97 -1.89 -2.86
CA TRP A 90 -2.55 -2.01 -1.52
C TRP A 90 -3.52 -3.21 -1.43
N ARG A 91 -4.40 -3.38 -2.43
CA ARG A 91 -5.31 -4.54 -2.50
C ARG A 91 -4.53 -5.86 -2.64
N ASP A 92 -3.52 -5.89 -3.51
CA ASP A 92 -2.66 -7.05 -3.71
C ASP A 92 -1.97 -7.42 -2.37
N HIS A 93 -1.39 -6.44 -1.68
CA HIS A 93 -0.75 -6.63 -0.38
C HIS A 93 -1.72 -7.18 0.69
N LYS A 94 -2.90 -6.57 0.82
CA LYS A 94 -3.95 -7.02 1.74
C LYS A 94 -4.36 -8.46 1.44
N SER A 95 -4.47 -8.83 0.16
CA SER A 95 -4.77 -10.21 -0.27
C SER A 95 -3.67 -11.18 0.16
N THR A 96 -2.40 -10.84 -0.06
CA THR A 96 -1.25 -11.64 0.38
C THR A 96 -1.25 -11.85 1.90
N LEU A 97 -1.44 -10.78 2.70
CA LEU A 97 -1.50 -10.91 4.15
C LEU A 97 -2.65 -11.82 4.63
N LYS A 98 -3.82 -11.72 4.00
CA LYS A 98 -4.94 -12.63 4.32
C LYS A 98 -4.57 -14.08 3.99
N LYS A 99 -3.92 -14.36 2.86
CA LYS A 99 -3.51 -15.73 2.50
C LYS A 99 -2.48 -16.31 3.48
N GLU A 100 -1.51 -15.50 3.90
CA GLU A 100 -0.41 -15.93 4.77
C GLU A 100 -0.87 -16.14 6.22
N TYR A 101 -1.64 -15.21 6.77
CA TYR A 101 -1.91 -15.14 8.21
C TYR A 101 -3.31 -15.62 8.61
N PHE A 102 -4.26 -15.67 7.67
CA PHE A 102 -5.67 -16.00 7.95
C PHE A 102 -6.07 -17.41 7.49
N LYS A 103 -5.14 -18.36 7.62
CA LYS A 103 -5.46 -19.79 7.50
C LYS A 103 -6.48 -20.18 8.59
N LYS A 104 -7.53 -20.92 8.18
CA LYS A 104 -8.68 -21.28 9.05
C LYS A 104 -8.28 -22.08 10.30
N ASN A 105 -7.15 -22.77 10.26
CA ASN A 105 -6.68 -23.68 11.30
C ASN A 105 -5.81 -23.03 12.39
N LYS A 106 -5.56 -21.72 12.36
CA LYS A 106 -4.79 -21.01 13.41
C LYS A 106 -5.74 -20.30 14.39
N SER A 107 -5.47 -20.42 15.68
CA SER A 107 -6.18 -19.70 16.74
C SER A 107 -5.93 -18.19 16.68
N LEU A 108 -6.83 -17.40 17.28
CA LEU A 108 -6.65 -15.94 17.40
C LEU A 108 -5.34 -15.59 18.11
N LYS A 109 -5.00 -16.32 19.18
CA LYS A 109 -3.76 -16.13 19.95
C LYS A 109 -2.51 -16.36 19.11
N GLU A 110 -2.52 -17.34 18.21
CA GLU A 110 -1.41 -17.58 17.27
C GLU A 110 -1.31 -16.50 16.20
N LYS A 111 -2.45 -16.02 15.68
CA LYS A 111 -2.47 -14.92 14.70
C LYS A 111 -1.90 -13.62 15.29
N LEU A 112 -2.26 -13.30 16.54
CA LEU A 112 -1.76 -12.10 17.23
C LEU A 112 -0.25 -12.15 17.53
N ARG A 113 0.33 -13.35 17.70
CA ARG A 113 1.78 -13.50 17.92
C ARG A 113 2.60 -13.36 16.63
N ASN A 114 2.00 -13.63 15.47
CA ASN A 114 2.67 -13.55 14.18
C ASN A 114 2.63 -12.13 13.61
N VAL A 115 3.22 -11.17 14.32
CA VAL A 115 3.29 -9.76 13.89
C VAL A 115 4.10 -9.68 12.59
N GLN A 116 3.55 -8.99 11.58
CA GLN A 116 4.25 -8.80 10.31
C GLN A 116 5.54 -7.97 10.54
N PRO A 117 6.69 -8.38 9.95
CA PRO A 117 7.91 -7.56 9.99
C PRO A 117 7.65 -6.14 9.48
N GLY A 118 8.07 -5.14 10.26
CA GLY A 118 7.88 -3.71 9.95
C GLY A 118 6.50 -3.14 10.31
N MET A 119 5.59 -3.93 10.88
CA MET A 119 4.30 -3.44 11.39
C MET A 119 4.35 -3.26 12.92
N LEU A 120 3.79 -2.17 13.42
CA LEU A 120 3.64 -1.94 14.85
C LEU A 120 2.64 -2.95 15.44
N ARG A 121 2.99 -3.53 16.59
CA ARG A 121 2.20 -4.61 17.22
C ARG A 121 0.74 -4.24 17.42
N TYR A 122 0.45 -3.05 17.97
CA TYR A 122 -0.94 -2.62 18.21
C TYR A 122 -1.76 -2.51 16.92
N ARG A 123 -1.15 -2.04 15.81
CA ARG A 123 -1.80 -2.00 14.48
C ARG A 123 -2.08 -3.39 13.96
N TRP A 124 -1.14 -4.33 14.15
CA TRP A 124 -1.36 -5.73 13.81
C TRP A 124 -2.53 -6.31 14.59
N GLU A 125 -2.60 -6.04 15.90
CA GLU A 125 -3.73 -6.48 16.73
C GLU A 125 -5.06 -5.92 16.24
N ASP A 126 -5.14 -4.63 15.89
CA ASP A 126 -6.34 -4.01 15.33
C ASP A 126 -6.81 -4.70 14.05
N VAL A 127 -5.87 -4.95 13.12
CA VAL A 127 -6.15 -5.64 11.86
C VAL A 127 -6.63 -7.07 12.13
N VAL A 128 -5.94 -7.78 13.01
CA VAL A 128 -6.27 -9.17 13.31
C VAL A 128 -7.64 -9.27 13.97
N ARG A 129 -7.94 -8.41 14.95
CA ARG A 129 -9.25 -8.35 15.61
C ARG A 129 -10.35 -7.99 14.62
N PHE A 130 -10.12 -7.01 13.75
CA PHE A 130 -11.08 -6.64 12.71
C PHE A 130 -11.39 -7.82 11.78
N TRP A 131 -10.40 -8.54 11.27
CA TRP A 131 -10.64 -9.66 10.35
C TRP A 131 -11.21 -10.91 11.03
N ASN A 132 -11.07 -11.08 12.35
CA ASN A 132 -11.76 -12.14 13.11
C ASN A 132 -13.14 -11.69 13.64
N SER A 133 -13.56 -10.45 13.41
CA SER A 133 -14.92 -10.00 13.75
C SER A 133 -15.96 -10.51 12.75
N LYS A 134 -17.25 -10.53 13.14
CA LYS A 134 -18.36 -10.83 12.23
C LYS A 134 -18.32 -10.00 10.95
N LYS A 135 -18.02 -8.70 11.07
CA LYS A 135 -17.86 -7.81 9.91
C LYS A 135 -16.72 -8.26 9.00
N GLY A 136 -15.56 -8.58 9.59
CA GLY A 136 -14.41 -9.10 8.84
C GLY A 136 -14.70 -10.42 8.14
N GLU A 137 -15.51 -11.29 8.75
CA GLU A 137 -15.96 -12.56 8.17
C GLU A 137 -16.90 -12.38 6.99
N VAL A 138 -17.92 -11.52 7.11
CA VAL A 138 -18.82 -11.18 6.00
C VAL A 138 -18.01 -10.68 4.80
N LEU A 139 -17.08 -9.75 5.03
CA LEU A 139 -16.21 -9.23 3.96
C LEU A 139 -15.26 -10.26 3.35
N ARG A 140 -15.03 -11.39 4.04
CA ARG A 140 -14.25 -12.51 3.53
C ARG A 140 -15.09 -13.41 2.64
N THR A 141 -16.37 -13.64 2.99
CA THR A 141 -17.27 -14.54 2.25
C THR A 141 -17.96 -13.85 1.08
N SER A 142 -18.21 -12.54 1.15
CA SER A 142 -18.85 -11.76 0.08
C SER A 142 -18.01 -11.52 -1.19
N LYS A 143 -16.79 -12.08 -1.30
CA LYS A 143 -15.91 -11.98 -2.47
C LYS A 143 -15.59 -13.33 -3.13
N LEU A 144 -16.46 -14.33 -2.93
CA LEU A 144 -16.44 -15.61 -3.65
C LEU A 144 -17.51 -15.71 -4.77
N LEU A 145 -18.06 -14.57 -5.20
CA LEU A 145 -18.79 -14.43 -6.47
C LEU A 145 -18.16 -13.30 -7.28
#